data_AF-A0A8K0NCA2-F1
#
_entry.id   AF-A0A8K0NCA2-F1
#
_cell.length_a   1.000
_cell.length_b   1.000
_cell.length_c   1.000
_cell.angle_alpha   90.00
_cell.angle_beta   90.00
_cell.angle_gamma   90.00
#
_symmetry.space_group_name_H-M   'P 1'
#
loop_
_entity.id
_entity.type
_entity.pdbx_description
1 polymer ?
#
loop_
_entity_poly.entity_id
_entity_poly.type
_entity_poly.pdbx_seq_one_letter_code
_entity_poly.pdbx_strand_id
1 'polypeptide(L)'
;MGDGDDDPQRIKKIAAAAYDYESDPRWAEYWSNILIPPHMASRSDVVDRFKRKFYQRFIDPNFVVESMPSTSASSQSARPSVRSSSSSATENARPHSPGSGNTTSAPPGRNENSLQLDRRSIHFSVNAWVLVVAVLGIIPIVPRHLSNKAYRLSLLGTTCSSFYSLYILYRKPRAWNLPAIQAWFQTVIATKDFIRLIYCLLFLTSQLHFNFALIPVLCWALEHVAKFLRRNFAGSSLYRKYLEEPCLWVETNATTLGILSSNAEILLGFLLIISLFSWQRNVIQTFMYSQLLKLMYHAPVTAGYHQSVWSGIGRSVNPYIYRYAPFLNTPMAAVQRWWFR
;
A
#
# COMPACT_ATOMS: atom_id res chain seq x y z
N MET A 1 -53.19 -26.31 41.81
CA MET A 1 -52.61 -26.01 40.49
C MET A 1 -51.55 -24.93 40.66
N GLY A 2 -50.29 -25.24 40.32
CA GLY A 2 -49.20 -24.28 40.29
C GLY A 2 -48.24 -24.73 39.20
N ASP A 3 -48.50 -24.29 37.98
CA ASP A 3 -47.76 -24.65 36.78
C ASP A 3 -46.45 -23.86 36.77
N GLY A 4 -45.35 -24.54 37.09
CA GLY A 4 -44.00 -24.00 37.04
C GLY A 4 -43.51 -24.11 35.60
N ASP A 5 -43.68 -23.03 34.84
CA ASP A 5 -43.16 -22.90 33.49
C ASP A 5 -41.61 -22.81 33.57
N ASP A 6 -40.95 -23.97 33.55
CA ASP A 6 -39.51 -24.09 33.53
C ASP A 6 -38.97 -23.57 32.20
N ASP A 7 -38.52 -22.31 32.19
CA ASP A 7 -37.84 -21.69 31.06
C ASP A 7 -36.75 -22.66 30.53
N PRO A 8 -36.86 -23.18 29.29
CA PRO A 8 -35.97 -24.22 28.76
C PRO A 8 -34.50 -23.76 28.70
N GLN A 9 -34.24 -22.45 28.71
CA GLN A 9 -32.90 -21.89 28.85
C GLN A 9 -32.32 -22.07 30.25
N ARG A 10 -33.16 -22.04 31.30
CA ARG A 10 -32.74 -22.21 32.70
C ARG A 10 -32.25 -23.62 32.97
N ILE A 11 -32.94 -24.63 32.45
CA ILE A 11 -32.51 -26.03 32.52
C ILE A 11 -31.15 -26.22 31.82
N LYS A 12 -30.97 -25.61 30.65
CA LYS A 12 -29.69 -25.66 29.91
C LYS A 12 -28.55 -24.93 30.62
N LYS A 13 -28.84 -23.82 31.32
CA LYS A 13 -27.85 -23.11 32.15
C LYS A 13 -27.38 -24.00 33.32
N ILE A 14 -28.30 -24.74 33.94
CA ILE A 14 -27.98 -25.69 35.03
C ILE A 14 -27.16 -26.87 34.49
N ALA A 15 -27.54 -27.43 33.34
CA ALA A 15 -26.79 -28.51 32.68
C ALA A 15 -25.37 -28.07 32.26
N ALA A 16 -25.22 -26.84 31.75
CA ALA A 16 -23.92 -26.28 31.43
C ALA A 16 -23.06 -26.03 32.69
N ALA A 17 -23.66 -25.66 33.82
CA ALA A 17 -22.92 -25.46 35.06
C ALA A 17 -22.49 -26.79 35.72
N ALA A 18 -23.28 -27.85 35.56
CA ALA A 18 -23.02 -29.18 36.09
C ALA A 18 -22.11 -30.06 35.20
N TYR A 19 -21.75 -29.58 34.01
CA TYR A 19 -20.86 -30.31 33.10
C TYR A 19 -19.44 -30.37 33.66
N ASP A 20 -18.82 -31.55 33.60
CA ASP A 20 -17.45 -31.74 34.07
C ASP A 20 -16.45 -31.34 32.98
N TYR A 21 -16.01 -30.08 33.04
CA TYR A 21 -15.08 -29.51 32.07
C TYR A 21 -13.63 -29.98 32.30
N GLU A 22 -13.28 -30.47 33.49
CA GLU A 22 -11.88 -30.83 33.80
C GLU A 22 -11.50 -32.20 33.25
N SER A 23 -12.47 -33.09 33.05
CA SER A 23 -12.26 -34.40 32.43
C SER A 23 -12.28 -34.39 30.90
N ASP A 24 -12.73 -33.29 30.26
CA ASP A 24 -12.74 -33.17 28.79
C ASP A 24 -11.39 -32.62 28.26
N PRO A 25 -10.59 -33.41 27.51
CA PRO A 25 -9.33 -32.94 26.93
C PRO A 25 -9.50 -31.77 25.95
N ARG A 26 -10.70 -31.60 25.36
CA ARG A 26 -11.01 -30.49 24.45
C ARG A 26 -11.13 -29.17 25.18
N TRP A 27 -11.48 -29.17 26.47
CA TRP A 27 -11.53 -27.97 27.28
C TRP A 27 -10.13 -27.39 27.51
N ALA A 28 -9.13 -28.23 27.80
CA ALA A 28 -7.74 -27.80 27.99
C ALA A 28 -7.13 -27.18 26.71
N GLU A 29 -7.39 -27.80 25.55
CA GLU A 29 -6.98 -27.27 24.25
C GLU A 29 -7.71 -25.96 23.90
N TYR A 30 -9.01 -25.88 24.20
CA TYR A 30 -9.78 -24.67 23.99
C TYR A 30 -9.32 -23.52 24.89
N TRP A 31 -9.07 -23.78 26.18
CA TRP A 31 -8.64 -22.79 27.16
C TRP A 31 -7.25 -22.22 26.88
N SER A 32 -6.30 -23.07 26.46
CA SER A 32 -4.93 -22.64 26.12
C SER A 32 -4.86 -21.77 24.85
N ASN A 33 -5.80 -21.92 23.92
CA ASN A 33 -5.89 -21.11 22.70
C ASN A 33 -6.54 -19.73 22.93
N ILE A 34 -7.13 -19.48 24.10
CA ILE A 34 -7.78 -18.20 24.41
C ILE A 34 -6.76 -17.26 25.08
N LEU A 35 -6.36 -16.22 24.36
CA LEU A 35 -5.52 -15.12 24.88
C LEU A 35 -6.32 -14.21 25.83
N ILE A 36 -6.39 -14.58 27.12
CA ILE A 36 -6.92 -13.71 28.17
C ILE A 36 -5.75 -12.98 28.87
N PRO A 37 -5.81 -11.64 29.02
CA PRO A 37 -4.84 -10.92 29.84
C PRO A 37 -4.77 -11.48 31.27
N PRO A 38 -3.57 -11.65 31.86
CA PRO A 38 -3.40 -12.39 33.12
C PRO A 38 -4.20 -11.83 34.31
N HIS A 39 -4.57 -10.55 34.28
CA HIS A 39 -5.41 -9.90 35.29
C HIS A 39 -6.92 -10.23 35.18
N MET A 40 -7.37 -10.81 34.06
CA MET A 40 -8.76 -11.24 33.85
C MET A 40 -8.95 -12.76 33.94
N ALA A 41 -7.88 -13.54 33.82
CA ALA A 41 -7.94 -15.00 33.85
C ALA A 41 -8.23 -15.57 35.25
N SER A 42 -7.94 -14.81 36.31
CA SER A 42 -8.21 -15.19 37.70
C SER A 42 -9.65 -14.96 38.15
N ARG A 43 -10.46 -14.26 37.34
CA ARG A 43 -11.85 -13.98 37.70
C ARG A 43 -12.78 -15.12 37.28
N SER A 44 -13.54 -15.65 38.24
CA SER A 44 -14.47 -16.78 38.02
C SER A 44 -15.57 -16.47 37.00
N ASP A 45 -16.03 -15.22 36.93
CA ASP A 45 -17.06 -14.78 35.97
C ASP A 45 -16.59 -14.84 34.51
N VAL A 46 -15.30 -14.64 34.26
CA VAL A 46 -14.69 -14.74 32.94
C VAL A 46 -14.55 -16.21 32.55
N VAL A 47 -14.07 -17.05 33.46
CA VAL A 47 -13.93 -18.50 33.25
C VAL A 47 -15.29 -19.14 32.93
N ASP A 48 -16.33 -18.82 33.71
CA ASP A 48 -17.67 -19.38 33.54
C ASP A 48 -18.29 -18.99 32.20
N ARG A 49 -18.00 -17.79 31.69
CA ARG A 49 -18.46 -17.35 30.37
C ARG A 49 -17.83 -18.19 29.26
N PHE A 50 -16.54 -18.49 29.38
CA PHE A 50 -15.84 -19.32 28.40
C PHE A 50 -16.24 -20.80 28.49
N LYS A 51 -16.52 -21.32 29.70
CA LYS A 51 -17.15 -22.63 29.89
C LYS A 51 -18.52 -22.71 29.19
N ARG A 52 -19.36 -21.68 29.36
CA ARG A 52 -20.65 -21.57 28.66
C ARG A 52 -20.52 -21.47 27.14
N LYS A 53 -19.52 -20.74 26.63
CA LYS A 53 -19.22 -20.69 25.18
C LYS A 53 -18.69 -22.00 24.63
N PHE A 54 -17.89 -22.72 25.41
CA PHE A 54 -17.43 -24.07 25.07
C PHE A 54 -18.61 -25.03 25.00
N TYR A 55 -19.48 -25.02 26.01
CA TYR A 55 -20.70 -25.83 26.05
C TYR A 55 -21.63 -25.54 24.87
N GLN A 56 -21.82 -24.27 24.52
CA GLN A 56 -22.56 -23.86 23.32
C GLN A 56 -21.93 -24.43 22.03
N ARG A 57 -20.61 -24.40 21.92
CA ARG A 57 -19.90 -24.77 20.68
C ARG A 57 -19.77 -26.27 20.49
N PHE A 58 -19.66 -27.05 21.57
CA PHE A 58 -19.30 -28.47 21.51
C PHE A 58 -20.37 -29.42 22.04
N ILE A 59 -21.33 -28.95 22.87
CA ILE A 59 -22.36 -29.81 23.48
C ILE A 59 -23.77 -29.42 23.01
N ASP A 60 -24.21 -28.18 23.23
CA ASP A 60 -25.56 -27.72 22.84
C ASP A 60 -25.53 -26.40 22.05
N PRO A 61 -25.57 -26.44 20.71
CA PRO A 61 -25.63 -25.26 19.85
C PRO A 61 -26.83 -24.34 20.09
N ASN A 62 -27.91 -24.83 20.71
CA ASN A 62 -29.13 -24.06 21.01
C ASN A 62 -29.08 -23.37 22.37
N PHE A 63 -27.95 -23.46 23.10
CA PHE A 63 -27.73 -22.73 24.34
C PHE A 63 -27.33 -21.28 24.05
N VAL A 64 -28.10 -20.31 24.55
CA VAL A 64 -27.82 -18.89 24.31
C VAL A 64 -26.96 -18.34 25.45
N VAL A 65 -25.71 -17.97 25.13
CA VAL A 65 -24.80 -17.34 26.10
C VAL A 65 -25.08 -15.85 26.19
N GLU A 66 -25.57 -15.43 27.35
CA GLU A 66 -25.90 -14.03 27.67
C GLU A 66 -24.66 -13.11 27.57
N SER A 67 -24.84 -11.94 26.93
CA SER A 67 -23.79 -10.92 26.82
C SER A 67 -23.56 -10.23 28.16
N MET A 68 -22.29 -10.08 28.56
CA MET A 68 -21.91 -9.36 29.78
C MET A 68 -22.57 -7.96 29.80
N PRO A 69 -23.21 -7.54 30.90
CA PRO A 69 -23.53 -6.14 31.08
C PRO A 69 -22.20 -5.38 31.16
N SER A 70 -21.98 -4.50 30.19
CA SER A 70 -20.81 -3.62 30.17
C SER A 70 -20.84 -2.73 31.41
N THR A 71 -19.91 -2.92 32.33
CA THR A 71 -19.67 -2.01 33.45
C THR A 71 -19.09 -0.70 32.92
N SER A 72 -19.93 0.19 32.40
CA SER A 72 -19.57 1.55 31.94
C SER A 72 -20.80 2.46 31.83
N ALA A 73 -21.25 3.04 32.96
CA ALA A 73 -22.03 4.30 33.09
C ALA A 73 -22.36 4.48 34.59
N SER A 74 -21.66 5.31 35.37
CA SER A 74 -21.81 6.76 35.53
C SER A 74 -23.27 7.26 35.52
N SER A 75 -23.76 7.55 36.73
CA SER A 75 -24.74 8.57 37.16
C SER A 75 -25.74 9.14 36.14
N GLN A 76 -27.05 8.87 36.29
CA GLN A 76 -28.10 9.89 36.57
C GLN A 76 -29.55 9.34 36.47
N SER A 77 -30.32 9.63 37.53
CA SER A 77 -31.74 10.06 37.63
C SER A 77 -32.95 9.22 37.15
N ALA A 78 -33.66 8.67 38.16
CA ALA A 78 -35.11 8.70 38.46
C ALA A 78 -36.25 8.72 37.39
N ARG A 79 -37.04 7.61 37.38
CA ARG A 79 -38.53 7.45 37.47
C ARG A 79 -39.45 7.72 36.22
N PRO A 80 -40.76 7.30 36.19
CA PRO A 80 -41.21 6.02 35.59
C PRO A 80 -42.47 6.07 34.64
N SER A 81 -42.84 4.89 34.11
CA SER A 81 -44.18 4.38 33.69
C SER A 81 -44.89 4.96 32.44
N VAL A 82 -45.33 4.08 31.51
CA VAL A 82 -46.71 3.90 30.99
C VAL A 82 -46.80 2.61 30.12
N ARG A 83 -48.02 2.06 30.08
CA ARG A 83 -48.54 0.70 29.76
C ARG A 83 -48.97 0.51 28.28
N SER A 84 -48.98 -0.77 27.84
CA SER A 84 -49.87 -1.42 26.82
C SER A 84 -49.77 -0.97 25.33
N SER A 85 -49.94 -1.76 24.25
CA SER A 85 -50.53 -3.11 24.02
C SER A 85 -50.31 -3.60 22.55
N SER A 86 -50.45 -4.93 22.34
CA SER A 86 -50.87 -5.66 21.11
C SER A 86 -49.80 -5.95 20.03
N SER A 87 -49.75 -7.07 19.31
CA SER A 87 -50.62 -8.25 19.14
C SER A 87 -49.80 -9.44 18.57
N SER A 88 -50.43 -10.61 18.56
CA SER A 88 -49.98 -11.99 18.36
C SER A 88 -49.46 -12.39 16.97
N ALA A 89 -48.56 -13.39 16.96
CA ALA A 89 -47.97 -14.06 15.79
C ALA A 89 -48.73 -15.34 15.38
N THR A 90 -48.71 -15.65 14.08
CA THR A 90 -48.93 -16.97 13.44
C THR A 90 -47.69 -17.21 12.57
N GLU A 91 -46.88 -18.26 12.70
CA GLU A 91 -47.03 -19.73 12.65
C GLU A 91 -46.31 -20.27 11.39
N ASN A 92 -45.55 -21.34 11.61
CA ASN A 92 -44.50 -21.95 10.79
C ASN A 92 -44.99 -22.70 9.54
N ALA A 93 -44.07 -22.94 8.59
CA ALA A 93 -44.05 -24.20 7.82
C ALA A 93 -42.62 -24.64 7.41
N ARG A 94 -42.21 -25.84 7.85
CA ARG A 94 -41.08 -26.70 7.41
C ARG A 94 -41.55 -27.57 6.21
N PRO A 95 -40.74 -28.31 5.40
CA PRO A 95 -39.87 -29.44 5.83
C PRO A 95 -38.62 -29.80 4.93
N HIS A 96 -37.56 -30.45 5.46
CA HIS A 96 -37.01 -31.84 5.17
C HIS A 96 -35.93 -32.05 4.05
N SER A 97 -34.91 -32.86 4.40
CA SER A 97 -33.61 -33.28 3.77
C SER A 97 -33.75 -34.30 2.59
N PRO A 98 -32.73 -34.91 1.88
CA PRO A 98 -31.30 -35.22 2.22
C PRO A 98 -30.19 -35.30 1.08
N GLY A 99 -28.89 -35.33 1.47
CA GLY A 99 -27.83 -36.26 0.94
C GLY A 99 -26.87 -35.89 -0.23
N SER A 100 -25.56 -36.20 -0.04
CA SER A 100 -24.40 -36.30 -0.98
C SER A 100 -23.69 -34.99 -1.39
N GLY A 101 -22.38 -34.77 -1.32
CA GLY A 101 -21.19 -35.61 -1.06
C GLY A 101 -19.91 -34.73 -1.05
N ASN A 102 -18.78 -35.36 -0.71
CA ASN A 102 -17.38 -34.90 -0.78
C ASN A 102 -16.82 -33.93 0.30
N THR A 103 -16.11 -34.56 1.25
CA THR A 103 -14.72 -34.26 1.64
C THR A 103 -14.12 -32.92 1.19
N THR A 104 -13.62 -32.11 2.14
CA THR A 104 -12.21 -31.66 2.13
C THR A 104 -11.88 -30.83 3.37
N SER A 105 -10.87 -31.30 4.10
CA SER A 105 -10.04 -30.54 5.04
C SER A 105 -9.65 -29.17 4.47
N ALA A 106 -10.10 -28.08 5.11
CA ALA A 106 -9.67 -26.73 4.77
C ALA A 106 -8.35 -26.38 5.50
N PRO A 107 -7.27 -26.03 4.80
CA PRO A 107 -5.99 -25.68 5.43
C PRO A 107 -6.04 -24.24 6.02
N PRO A 108 -5.42 -23.99 7.18
CA PRO A 108 -5.28 -22.66 7.74
C PRO A 108 -4.17 -21.92 6.98
N GLY A 109 -4.53 -21.27 5.88
CA GLY A 109 -3.57 -20.49 5.08
C GLY A 109 -4.16 -19.64 3.96
N ARG A 110 -5.48 -19.59 3.84
CA ARG A 110 -6.14 -18.97 2.67
C ARG A 110 -6.34 -17.45 2.80
N ASN A 111 -6.52 -16.93 4.02
CA ASN A 111 -6.89 -15.52 4.25
C ASN A 111 -5.69 -14.55 4.22
N GLU A 112 -4.52 -14.95 4.70
CA GLU A 112 -3.32 -14.10 4.61
C GLU A 112 -2.80 -14.01 3.16
N ASN A 113 -2.87 -15.13 2.44
CA ASN A 113 -2.51 -15.21 1.04
C ASN A 113 -3.49 -14.43 0.15
N SER A 114 -4.79 -14.43 0.46
CA SER A 114 -5.76 -13.65 -0.31
C SER A 114 -5.53 -12.15 -0.16
N LEU A 115 -5.28 -11.67 1.07
CA LEU A 115 -4.99 -10.26 1.33
C LEU A 115 -3.67 -9.80 0.70
N GLN A 116 -2.63 -10.64 0.72
CA GLN A 116 -1.36 -10.34 0.08
C GLN A 116 -1.48 -10.32 -1.46
N LEU A 117 -2.29 -11.23 -2.03
CA LEU A 117 -2.56 -11.28 -3.46
C LEU A 117 -3.37 -10.06 -3.92
N ASP A 118 -4.42 -9.71 -3.18
CA ASP A 118 -5.26 -8.54 -3.44
C ASP A 118 -4.41 -7.26 -3.42
N ARG A 119 -3.56 -7.12 -2.41
CA ARG A 119 -2.62 -6.00 -2.29
C ARG A 119 -1.62 -5.90 -3.45
N ARG A 120 -1.05 -7.01 -3.89
CA ARG A 120 -0.13 -7.04 -5.04
C ARG A 120 -0.87 -6.73 -6.35
N SER A 121 -2.09 -7.23 -6.49
CA SER A 121 -2.97 -6.97 -7.64
C SER A 121 -3.38 -5.51 -7.73
N ILE A 122 -3.76 -4.88 -6.61
CA ILE A 122 -4.06 -3.44 -6.53
C ILE A 122 -2.83 -2.61 -6.89
N HIS A 123 -1.65 -2.95 -6.37
CA HIS A 123 -0.42 -2.23 -6.72
C HIS A 123 -0.11 -2.35 -8.23
N PHE A 124 -0.31 -3.55 -8.80
CA PHE A 124 -0.16 -3.77 -10.22
C PHE A 124 -1.16 -2.97 -11.05
N SER A 125 -2.46 -2.99 -10.71
CA SER A 125 -3.49 -2.30 -11.47
C SER A 125 -3.27 -0.78 -11.50
N VAL A 126 -2.82 -0.20 -10.39
CA VAL A 126 -2.45 1.22 -10.32
C VAL A 126 -1.25 1.53 -11.23
N ASN A 127 -0.20 0.70 -11.23
CA ASN A 127 0.96 0.91 -12.10
C ASN A 127 0.64 0.67 -13.58
N ALA A 128 -0.22 -0.30 -13.90
CA ALA A 128 -0.71 -0.55 -15.25
C ALA A 128 -1.57 0.62 -15.76
N TRP A 129 -2.44 1.16 -14.91
CA TRP A 129 -3.19 2.38 -15.20
C TRP A 129 -2.26 3.57 -15.46
N VAL A 130 -1.28 3.79 -14.59
CA VAL A 130 -0.26 4.84 -14.77
C VAL A 130 0.48 4.66 -16.09
N LEU A 131 0.85 3.44 -16.47
CA LEU A 131 1.52 3.16 -17.75
C LEU A 131 0.67 3.60 -18.94
N VAL A 132 -0.61 3.21 -18.98
CA VAL A 132 -1.53 3.58 -20.05
C VAL A 132 -1.72 5.10 -20.13
N VAL A 133 -1.93 5.74 -18.98
CA VAL A 133 -2.15 7.18 -18.91
C VAL A 133 -0.87 7.97 -19.25
N ALA A 134 0.31 7.48 -18.87
CA ALA A 134 1.59 8.07 -19.24
C ALA A 134 1.82 8.03 -20.75
N VAL A 135 1.52 6.89 -21.40
CA VAL A 135 1.59 6.75 -22.87
C VAL A 135 0.67 7.76 -23.54
N LEU A 136 -0.58 7.89 -23.08
CA LEU A 136 -1.53 8.88 -23.60
C LEU A 136 -1.06 10.33 -23.42
N GLY A 137 -0.31 10.63 -22.35
CA GLY A 137 0.25 11.96 -22.10
C GLY A 137 1.49 12.31 -22.93
N ILE A 138 2.20 11.31 -23.47
CA ILE A 138 3.40 11.51 -24.30
C ILE A 138 3.04 11.58 -25.79
N ILE A 139 2.00 10.86 -26.23
CA ILE A 139 1.64 10.78 -27.65
C ILE A 139 1.11 12.15 -28.16
N PRO A 140 1.73 12.75 -29.18
CA PRO A 140 1.36 14.07 -29.69
C PRO A 140 0.03 14.10 -30.46
N ILE A 141 -0.58 12.93 -30.70
CA ILE A 141 -1.85 12.77 -31.42
C ILE A 141 -3.05 13.14 -30.51
N VAL A 142 -2.87 13.10 -29.19
CA VAL A 142 -3.93 13.38 -28.20
C VAL A 142 -4.14 14.90 -28.07
N PRO A 143 -5.40 15.38 -28.01
CA PRO A 143 -5.66 16.82 -27.83
C PRO A 143 -5.04 17.34 -26.53
N ARG A 144 -4.44 18.54 -26.59
CA ARG A 144 -3.62 19.13 -25.50
C ARG A 144 -4.30 19.08 -24.13
N HIS A 145 -5.61 19.28 -24.07
CA HIS A 145 -6.36 19.24 -22.82
C HIS A 145 -6.43 17.82 -22.20
N LEU A 146 -6.61 16.78 -23.02
CA LEU A 146 -6.57 15.39 -22.55
C LEU A 146 -5.13 14.98 -22.19
N SER A 147 -4.15 15.39 -22.98
CA SER A 147 -2.72 15.16 -22.68
C SER A 147 -2.33 15.77 -21.33
N ASN A 148 -2.78 16.99 -21.02
CA ASN A 148 -2.50 17.66 -19.75
C ASN A 148 -3.19 16.96 -18.57
N LYS A 149 -4.43 16.49 -18.74
CA LYS A 149 -5.12 15.69 -17.73
C LYS A 149 -4.43 14.35 -17.51
N ALA A 150 -4.05 13.66 -18.58
CA ALA A 150 -3.32 12.40 -18.54
C ALA A 150 -1.97 12.59 -17.84
N TYR A 151 -1.23 13.66 -18.15
CA TYR A 151 0.01 14.03 -17.48
C TYR A 151 -0.17 14.13 -15.95
N ARG A 152 -1.15 14.92 -15.49
CA ARG A 152 -1.41 15.11 -14.05
C ARG A 152 -1.88 13.82 -13.39
N LEU A 153 -2.74 13.05 -14.05
CA LEU A 153 -3.25 11.78 -13.54
C LEU A 153 -2.14 10.72 -13.45
N SER A 154 -1.21 10.67 -14.40
CA SER A 154 -0.06 9.78 -14.36
C SER A 154 0.86 10.11 -13.19
N LEU A 155 1.17 11.39 -12.98
CA LEU A 155 1.98 11.84 -11.84
C LEU A 155 1.29 11.58 -10.50
N LEU A 156 -0.02 11.86 -10.41
CA LEU A 156 -0.80 11.59 -9.21
C LEU A 156 -0.84 10.09 -8.90
N GLY A 157 -1.11 9.24 -9.90
CA GLY A 157 -1.13 7.79 -9.75
C GLY A 157 0.22 7.24 -9.29
N THR A 158 1.32 7.75 -9.87
CA THR A 158 2.69 7.37 -9.48
C THR A 158 3.01 7.82 -8.06
N THR A 159 2.57 9.02 -7.68
CA THR A 159 2.72 9.56 -6.32
C THR A 159 2.00 8.68 -5.31
N CYS A 160 0.73 8.35 -5.56
CA CYS A 160 -0.05 7.47 -4.70
C CYS A 160 0.56 6.06 -4.61
N SER A 161 1.02 5.49 -5.72
CA SER A 161 1.66 4.17 -5.75
C SER A 161 2.99 4.14 -4.98
N SER A 162 3.81 5.19 -5.14
CA SER A 162 5.10 5.30 -4.47
C SER A 162 4.90 5.55 -2.98
N PHE A 163 3.94 6.40 -2.61
CA PHE A 163 3.56 6.62 -1.22
C PHE A 163 3.04 5.35 -0.55
N TYR A 164 2.19 4.60 -1.25
CA TYR A 164 1.68 3.32 -0.76
C TYR A 164 2.81 2.30 -0.55
N SER A 165 3.72 2.18 -1.52
CA SER A 165 4.90 1.30 -1.39
C SER A 165 5.75 1.68 -0.19
N LEU A 166 6.03 2.97 -0.04
CA LEU A 166 6.83 3.50 1.06
C LEU A 166 6.16 3.26 2.42
N TYR A 167 4.86 3.49 2.51
CA TYR A 167 4.07 3.33 3.73
C TYR A 167 4.11 1.90 4.24
N ILE A 168 3.98 0.90 3.36
CA ILE A 168 4.12 -0.49 3.80
C ILE A 168 5.56 -0.83 4.13
N LEU A 169 6.50 -0.52 3.24
CA LEU A 169 7.85 -1.09 3.33
C LEU A 169 8.63 -0.51 4.52
N TYR A 170 8.47 0.79 4.79
CA TYR A 170 9.24 1.51 5.81
C TYR A 170 8.47 1.77 7.12
N ARG A 171 7.17 1.45 7.16
CA ARG A 171 6.26 1.64 8.30
C ARG A 171 6.29 3.09 8.85
N LYS A 172 5.49 3.35 9.89
CA LYS A 172 5.42 4.67 10.56
C LYS A 172 6.71 4.94 11.36
N PRO A 173 7.11 6.21 11.53
CA PRO A 173 8.24 6.56 12.38
C PRO A 173 8.03 6.04 13.81
N ARG A 174 9.11 5.58 14.44
CA ARG A 174 9.10 4.97 15.80
C ARG A 174 8.46 5.89 16.84
N ALA A 175 8.62 7.19 16.68
CA ALA A 175 7.96 8.24 17.45
C ALA A 175 7.74 9.45 16.54
N TRP A 176 6.70 10.25 16.83
CA TRP A 176 6.42 11.52 16.14
C TRP A 176 7.25 12.70 16.69
N ASN A 177 8.45 12.40 17.19
CA ASN A 177 9.39 13.41 17.66
C ASN A 177 10.32 13.82 16.51
N LEU A 178 10.73 15.09 16.47
CA LEU A 178 11.59 15.61 15.40
C LEU A 178 12.86 14.76 15.14
N PRO A 179 13.59 14.28 16.17
CA PRO A 179 14.77 13.43 15.96
C PRO A 179 14.42 12.05 15.40
N ALA A 180 13.29 11.47 15.82
CA ALA A 180 12.85 10.16 15.34
C ALA A 180 12.36 10.22 13.89
N ILE A 181 11.72 11.33 13.51
CA ILE A 181 11.34 11.61 12.13
C ILE A 181 12.59 11.80 11.27
N GLN A 182 13.59 12.55 11.75
CA GLN A 182 14.85 12.71 11.03
C GLN A 182 15.56 11.38 10.81
N ALA A 183 15.66 10.54 11.83
CA ALA A 183 16.27 9.20 11.72
C ALA A 183 15.50 8.31 10.73
N TRP A 184 14.16 8.35 10.74
CA TRP A 184 13.33 7.66 9.75
C TRP A 184 13.55 8.21 8.34
N PHE A 185 13.69 9.53 8.19
CA PHE A 185 13.93 10.14 6.89
C PHE A 185 15.27 9.69 6.29
N GLN A 186 16.32 9.53 7.11
CA GLN A 186 17.62 9.02 6.65
C GLN A 186 17.54 7.60 6.08
N THR A 187 16.63 6.75 6.57
CA THR A 187 16.46 5.39 6.01
C THR A 187 15.67 5.39 4.71
N VAL A 188 14.85 6.41 4.50
CA VAL A 188 13.90 6.52 3.37
C VAL A 188 14.45 7.34 2.21
N ILE A 189 15.28 8.36 2.47
CA ILE A 189 15.70 9.36 1.49
C ILE A 189 16.45 8.77 0.29
N ALA A 190 17.22 7.70 0.50
CA ALA A 190 18.03 7.02 -0.52
C ALA A 190 17.25 5.95 -1.31
N THR A 191 15.95 5.81 -1.08
CA THR A 191 15.14 4.72 -1.62
C THR A 191 14.53 5.09 -2.98
N LYS A 192 14.38 4.10 -3.86
CA LYS A 192 13.81 4.30 -5.20
C LYS A 192 12.43 4.95 -5.11
N ASP A 193 11.58 4.46 -4.21
CA ASP A 193 10.19 4.90 -4.11
C ASP A 193 10.06 6.31 -3.51
N PHE A 194 10.96 6.70 -2.61
CA PHE A 194 11.00 8.08 -2.12
C PHE A 194 11.41 9.07 -3.22
N ILE A 195 12.46 8.75 -3.98
CA ILE A 195 12.92 9.60 -5.09
C ILE A 195 11.80 9.78 -6.13
N ARG A 196 11.13 8.69 -6.51
CA ARG A 196 9.96 8.70 -7.41
C ARG A 196 8.83 9.57 -6.88
N LEU A 197 8.54 9.49 -5.59
CA LEU A 197 7.51 10.29 -4.93
C LEU A 197 7.84 11.77 -4.97
N ILE A 198 9.06 12.18 -4.58
CA ILE A 198 9.47 13.58 -4.60
C ILE A 198 9.50 14.13 -6.03
N TYR A 199 10.01 13.33 -6.99
CA TYR A 199 9.97 13.68 -8.41
C TYR A 199 8.54 13.99 -8.87
N CYS A 200 7.60 13.08 -8.61
CA CYS A 200 6.22 13.26 -9.07
C CYS A 200 5.52 14.42 -8.36
N LEU A 201 5.73 14.61 -7.05
CA LEU A 201 5.16 15.72 -6.30
C LEU A 201 5.63 17.09 -6.81
N LEU A 202 6.91 17.20 -7.19
CA LEU A 202 7.47 18.43 -7.71
C LEU A 202 6.80 18.86 -9.03
N PHE A 203 6.51 17.90 -9.91
CA PHE A 203 5.84 18.18 -11.18
C PHE A 203 4.31 18.25 -11.07
N LEU A 204 3.72 17.61 -10.06
CA LEU A 204 2.29 17.68 -9.79
C LEU A 204 1.87 19.05 -9.26
N THR A 205 2.69 19.66 -8.42
CA THR A 205 2.44 20.98 -7.82
C THR A 205 2.78 22.14 -8.75
N SER A 206 3.53 21.88 -9.83
CA SER A 206 3.92 22.91 -10.79
C SER A 206 2.86 23.15 -11.88
N GLN A 207 2.80 24.39 -12.38
CA GLN A 207 2.05 24.76 -13.57
C GLN A 207 2.84 24.53 -14.88
N LEU A 208 4.13 24.16 -14.78
CA LEU A 208 4.98 23.86 -15.94
C LEU A 208 4.78 22.42 -16.40
N HIS A 209 4.38 22.27 -17.66
CA HIS A 209 4.11 20.97 -18.27
C HIS A 209 5.24 20.63 -19.24
N PHE A 210 6.08 19.66 -18.87
CA PHE A 210 7.10 19.11 -19.76
C PHE A 210 6.75 17.65 -20.07
N ASN A 211 6.45 17.34 -21.32
CA ASN A 211 6.15 15.96 -21.73
C ASN A 211 7.32 15.00 -21.42
N PHE A 212 8.56 15.50 -21.49
CA PHE A 212 9.76 14.75 -21.10
C PHE A 212 9.75 14.28 -19.64
N ALA A 213 9.00 14.96 -18.75
CA ALA A 213 8.88 14.56 -17.36
C ALA A 213 8.14 13.21 -17.16
N LEU A 214 7.36 12.77 -18.16
CA LEU A 214 6.68 11.48 -18.14
C LEU A 214 7.58 10.31 -18.55
N ILE A 215 8.73 10.55 -19.19
CA ILE A 215 9.61 9.47 -19.66
C ILE A 215 10.13 8.63 -18.48
N PRO A 216 10.66 9.20 -17.38
CA PRO A 216 11.03 8.43 -16.19
C PRO A 216 9.85 7.65 -15.59
N VAL A 217 8.68 8.28 -15.55
CA VAL A 217 7.44 7.67 -15.00
C VAL A 217 7.04 6.45 -15.83
N LEU A 218 7.10 6.56 -17.16
CA LEU A 218 6.85 5.46 -18.08
C LEU A 218 7.84 4.31 -17.83
N CYS A 219 9.14 4.60 -17.77
CA CYS A 219 10.17 3.59 -17.49
C CYS A 219 9.90 2.85 -16.17
N TRP A 220 9.52 3.56 -15.11
CA TRP A 220 9.23 2.94 -13.81
C TRP A 220 7.97 2.07 -13.84
N ALA A 221 6.90 2.55 -14.47
CA ALA A 221 5.65 1.80 -14.58
C ALA A 221 5.84 0.54 -15.43
N LEU A 222 6.60 0.65 -16.52
CA LEU A 222 6.91 -0.44 -17.44
C LEU A 222 7.77 -1.52 -16.77
N GLU A 223 8.78 -1.15 -15.97
CA GLU A 223 9.54 -2.11 -15.15
C GLU A 223 8.64 -2.89 -14.16
N HIS A 224 7.72 -2.20 -13.49
CA HIS A 224 6.81 -2.81 -12.50
C HIS A 224 5.80 -3.74 -13.16
N VAL A 225 5.20 -3.31 -14.28
CA VAL A 225 4.23 -4.08 -15.05
C VAL A 225 4.89 -5.33 -15.63
N ALA A 226 6.07 -5.20 -16.27
CA ALA A 226 6.76 -6.34 -16.88
C ALA A 226 7.09 -7.44 -15.85
N LYS A 227 7.65 -7.06 -14.69
CA LYS A 227 7.98 -7.99 -13.60
C LYS A 227 6.74 -8.69 -13.05
N PHE A 228 5.63 -7.96 -12.91
CA PHE A 228 4.39 -8.52 -12.41
C PHE A 228 3.73 -9.48 -13.41
N LEU A 229 3.68 -9.09 -14.69
CA LEU A 229 3.13 -9.94 -15.76
C LEU A 229 3.87 -11.26 -15.83
N ARG A 230 5.21 -11.23 -15.85
CA ARG A 230 6.02 -12.44 -15.90
C ARG A 230 5.78 -13.35 -14.69
N ARG A 231 5.77 -12.78 -13.48
CA ARG A 231 5.61 -13.56 -12.24
C ARG A 231 4.26 -14.26 -12.13
N ASN A 232 3.18 -13.66 -12.62
CA ASN A 232 1.82 -14.17 -12.42
C ASN A 232 1.24 -14.87 -13.65
N PHE A 233 1.65 -14.49 -14.87
CA PHE A 233 1.02 -14.92 -16.12
C PHE A 233 1.95 -15.71 -17.06
N ALA A 234 3.15 -16.11 -16.61
CA ALA A 234 4.09 -16.90 -17.42
C ALA A 234 3.49 -18.18 -18.03
N GLY A 235 2.49 -18.79 -17.37
CA GLY A 235 1.80 -19.98 -17.89
C GLY A 235 0.66 -19.70 -18.87
N SER A 236 0.26 -18.44 -19.08
CA SER A 236 -0.91 -18.10 -19.91
C SER A 236 -0.56 -17.98 -21.39
N SER A 237 -1.41 -18.53 -22.26
CA SER A 237 -1.21 -18.51 -23.73
C SER A 237 -1.22 -17.10 -24.31
N LEU A 238 -1.99 -16.18 -23.73
CA LEU A 238 -2.04 -14.77 -24.14
C LEU A 238 -0.74 -14.03 -23.81
N TYR A 239 -0.17 -14.28 -22.63
CA TYR A 239 1.14 -13.72 -22.27
C TYR A 239 2.23 -14.22 -23.22
N ARG A 240 2.27 -15.53 -23.47
CA ARG A 240 3.24 -16.15 -24.38
C ARG A 240 3.17 -15.62 -25.81
N LYS A 241 1.97 -15.29 -26.29
CA LYS A 241 1.74 -14.83 -27.67
C LYS A 241 2.09 -13.37 -27.91
N TYR A 242 1.87 -12.48 -26.93
CA TYR A 242 1.97 -11.03 -27.16
C TYR A 242 2.90 -10.27 -26.20
N LEU A 243 3.08 -10.77 -24.97
CA LEU A 243 3.70 -10.00 -23.89
C LEU A 243 5.02 -10.58 -23.39
N GLU A 244 5.34 -11.83 -23.74
CA GLU A 244 6.58 -12.50 -23.35
C GLU A 244 7.81 -11.77 -23.90
N GLU A 245 7.91 -11.57 -25.21
CA GLU A 245 9.04 -10.86 -25.83
C GLU A 245 9.26 -9.44 -25.28
N PRO A 246 8.25 -8.55 -25.20
CA PRO A 246 8.47 -7.21 -24.65
C PRO A 246 8.77 -7.24 -23.16
N CYS A 247 8.15 -8.12 -22.35
CA CYS A 247 8.47 -8.21 -20.92
C CYS A 247 9.90 -8.73 -20.68
N LEU A 248 10.33 -9.72 -21.47
CA LEU A 248 11.70 -10.22 -21.43
C LEU A 248 12.68 -9.12 -21.83
N TRP A 249 12.40 -8.39 -22.91
CA TRP A 249 13.25 -7.27 -23.35
C TRP A 249 13.39 -6.20 -22.25
N VAL A 250 12.30 -5.85 -21.58
CA VAL A 250 12.32 -4.86 -20.48
C VAL A 250 13.19 -5.34 -19.32
N GLU A 251 13.09 -6.62 -18.97
CA GLU A 251 13.84 -7.19 -17.85
C GLU A 251 15.33 -7.33 -18.18
N THR A 252 15.67 -7.76 -19.41
CA THR A 252 17.06 -7.84 -19.86
C THR A 252 17.70 -6.47 -20.04
N ASN A 253 16.91 -5.43 -20.37
CA ASN A 253 17.38 -4.07 -20.62
C ASN A 253 17.08 -3.09 -19.47
N ALA A 254 16.92 -3.58 -18.24
CA ALA A 254 16.65 -2.73 -17.09
C ALA A 254 17.71 -1.62 -16.87
N THR A 255 18.98 -1.91 -17.21
CA THR A 255 20.06 -0.92 -17.18
C THR A 255 19.87 0.18 -18.23
N THR A 256 19.50 -0.20 -19.45
CA THR A 256 19.19 0.74 -20.55
C THR A 256 18.02 1.65 -20.20
N LEU A 257 16.96 1.09 -19.57
CA LEU A 257 15.83 1.88 -19.06
C LEU A 257 16.26 2.86 -17.97
N GLY A 258 17.14 2.42 -17.06
CA GLY A 258 17.74 3.28 -16.04
C GLY A 258 18.52 4.45 -16.63
N ILE A 259 19.36 4.18 -17.64
CA ILE A 259 20.12 5.20 -18.37
C ILE A 259 19.19 6.15 -19.14
N LEU A 260 18.14 5.63 -19.78
CA LEU A 260 17.14 6.44 -20.48
C LEU A 260 16.40 7.37 -19.51
N SER A 261 15.98 6.86 -18.35
CA SER A 261 15.36 7.64 -17.28
C SER A 261 16.29 8.77 -16.83
N SER A 262 17.56 8.45 -16.55
CA SER A 262 18.54 9.45 -16.11
C SER A 262 18.88 10.49 -17.18
N ASN A 263 18.93 10.11 -18.45
CA ASN A 263 19.05 11.08 -19.54
C ASN A 263 17.86 12.04 -19.59
N ALA A 264 16.64 11.51 -19.46
CA ALA A 264 15.43 12.34 -19.44
C ALA A 264 15.40 13.27 -18.22
N GLU A 265 15.81 12.79 -17.04
CA GLU A 265 15.91 13.57 -15.81
C GLU A 265 16.93 14.71 -15.94
N ILE A 266 18.13 14.43 -16.44
CA ILE A 266 19.16 15.45 -16.65
C ILE A 266 18.73 16.47 -17.73
N LEU A 267 18.14 16.00 -18.84
CA LEU A 267 17.58 16.86 -19.88
C LEU A 267 16.51 17.79 -19.31
N LEU A 268 15.64 17.27 -18.45
CA LEU A 268 14.60 18.07 -17.78
C LEU A 268 15.20 19.14 -16.87
N GLY A 269 16.35 18.86 -16.25
CA GLY A 269 17.12 19.84 -15.49
C GLY A 269 17.59 21.00 -16.37
N PHE A 270 18.14 20.70 -17.53
CA PHE A 270 18.52 21.72 -18.51
C PHE A 270 17.31 22.50 -19.04
N LEU A 271 16.19 21.83 -19.33
CA LEU A 271 14.97 22.48 -19.77
C LEU A 271 14.42 23.45 -18.71
N LEU A 272 14.49 23.10 -17.43
CA LEU A 272 14.11 23.99 -16.33
C LEU A 272 15.03 25.21 -16.24
N ILE A 273 16.35 25.03 -16.40
CA ILE A 273 17.30 26.15 -16.46
C ILE A 273 16.98 27.07 -17.65
N ILE A 274 16.74 26.51 -18.83
CA ILE A 274 16.34 27.29 -20.02
C ILE A 274 15.02 28.02 -19.78
N SER A 275 14.07 27.38 -19.10
CA SER A 275 12.78 27.96 -18.74
C SER A 275 12.88 29.18 -17.81
N LEU A 276 14.00 29.36 -17.09
CA LEU A 276 14.21 30.56 -16.28
C LEU A 276 14.37 31.83 -17.12
N PHE A 277 14.84 31.69 -18.36
CA PHE A 277 14.97 32.78 -19.32
C PHE A 277 13.66 33.08 -20.07
N SER A 278 12.61 32.29 -19.83
CA SER A 278 11.28 32.47 -20.41
C SER A 278 10.35 33.27 -19.48
N TRP A 279 9.21 33.71 -20.01
CA TRP A 279 8.16 34.39 -19.25
C TRP A 279 7.48 33.48 -18.23
N GLN A 280 7.51 32.15 -18.44
CA GLN A 280 6.98 31.14 -17.50
C GLN A 280 8.04 30.67 -16.48
N ARG A 281 8.85 31.59 -15.95
CA ARG A 281 9.92 31.26 -15.00
C ARG A 281 9.35 30.73 -13.67
N ASN A 282 9.85 29.58 -13.23
CA ASN A 282 9.60 29.06 -11.88
C ASN A 282 10.94 28.76 -11.20
N VAL A 283 11.46 29.78 -10.50
CA VAL A 283 12.77 29.74 -9.82
C VAL A 283 12.78 28.68 -8.73
N ILE A 284 11.71 28.61 -7.93
CA ILE A 284 11.57 27.68 -6.81
C ILE A 284 11.61 26.23 -7.32
N GLN A 285 10.86 25.92 -8.37
CA GLN A 285 10.87 24.58 -8.96
C GLN A 285 12.24 24.21 -9.53
N THR A 286 12.90 25.13 -10.23
CA THR A 286 14.23 24.87 -10.82
C THR A 286 15.25 24.60 -9.72
N PHE A 287 15.21 25.38 -8.64
CA PHE A 287 16.06 25.15 -7.46
C PHE A 287 15.75 23.80 -6.80
N MET A 288 14.48 23.47 -6.57
CA MET A 288 14.09 22.21 -5.95
C MET A 288 14.42 20.99 -6.81
N TYR A 289 14.26 21.09 -8.12
CA TYR A 289 14.65 20.03 -9.04
C TYR A 289 16.17 19.85 -9.09
N SER A 290 16.93 20.95 -9.00
CA SER A 290 18.39 20.92 -8.90
C SER A 290 18.84 20.16 -7.64
N GLN A 291 18.18 20.39 -6.50
CA GLN A 291 18.43 19.61 -5.28
C GLN A 291 18.05 18.13 -5.43
N LEU A 292 16.94 17.82 -6.13
CA LEU A 292 16.55 16.45 -6.42
C LEU A 292 17.57 15.73 -7.30
N LEU A 293 18.04 16.37 -8.37
CA LEU A 293 19.10 15.82 -9.23
C LEU A 293 20.39 15.58 -8.45
N LYS A 294 20.75 16.48 -7.54
CA LYS A 294 21.88 16.30 -6.63
C LYS A 294 21.66 15.10 -5.71
N LEU A 295 20.46 14.91 -5.16
CA LEU A 295 20.11 13.72 -4.39
C LEU A 295 20.25 12.45 -5.25
N MET A 296 19.73 12.45 -6.48
CA MET A 296 19.79 11.29 -7.39
C MET A 296 21.22 10.94 -7.84
N TYR A 297 22.10 11.95 -7.89
CA TYR A 297 23.53 11.77 -8.16
C TYR A 297 24.27 11.04 -7.02
N HIS A 298 23.86 11.26 -5.77
CA HIS A 298 24.49 10.66 -4.58
C HIS A 298 23.77 9.40 -4.08
N ALA A 299 22.48 9.25 -4.37
CA ALA A 299 21.70 8.11 -3.90
C ALA A 299 22.16 6.81 -4.57
N PRO A 300 22.47 5.74 -3.82
CA PRO A 300 23.10 4.53 -4.36
C PRO A 300 22.28 3.85 -5.45
N VAL A 301 20.95 3.99 -5.42
CA VAL A 301 20.03 3.37 -6.38
C VAL A 301 20.08 4.01 -7.77
N THR A 302 20.42 5.30 -7.85
CA THR A 302 20.38 6.09 -9.09
C THR A 302 21.73 6.68 -9.48
N ALA A 303 22.69 6.72 -8.55
CA ALA A 303 24.00 7.34 -8.70
C ALA A 303 24.75 6.81 -9.92
N GLY A 304 24.82 5.49 -10.09
CA GLY A 304 25.55 4.88 -11.21
C GLY A 304 25.05 5.36 -12.57
N TYR A 305 23.73 5.43 -12.76
CA TYR A 305 23.13 5.91 -14.00
C TYR A 305 23.39 7.40 -14.22
N HIS A 306 23.19 8.23 -13.20
CA HIS A 306 23.41 9.68 -13.30
C HIS A 306 24.87 10.04 -13.54
N GLN A 307 25.79 9.43 -12.79
CA GLN A 307 27.23 9.61 -12.95
C GLN A 307 27.68 9.21 -14.35
N SER A 308 27.16 8.10 -14.88
CA SER A 308 27.47 7.67 -16.25
C SER A 308 27.07 8.72 -17.29
N VAL A 309 25.86 9.28 -17.18
CA VAL A 309 25.35 10.31 -18.09
C VAL A 309 26.14 11.61 -17.95
N TRP A 310 26.39 12.09 -16.72
CA TRP A 310 27.22 13.27 -16.49
C TRP A 310 28.64 13.12 -17.03
N SER A 311 29.25 11.93 -16.90
CA SER A 311 30.56 11.64 -17.47
C SER A 311 30.54 11.65 -19.00
N GLY A 312 29.44 11.21 -19.62
CA GLY A 312 29.25 11.23 -21.07
C GLY A 312 29.08 12.65 -21.61
N ILE A 313 28.30 13.48 -20.92
CA ILE A 313 28.16 14.90 -21.21
C ILE A 313 29.52 15.59 -21.07
N GLY A 314 30.24 15.37 -19.97
CA GLY A 314 31.56 15.95 -19.75
C GLY A 314 32.56 15.57 -20.86
N ARG A 315 32.62 14.29 -21.24
CA ARG A 315 33.47 13.83 -22.35
C ARG A 315 33.12 14.49 -23.69
N SER A 316 31.84 14.74 -23.93
CA SER A 316 31.38 15.34 -25.18
C SER A 316 31.60 16.86 -25.21
N VAL A 317 31.33 17.56 -24.11
CA VAL A 317 31.27 19.02 -24.06
C VAL A 317 32.62 19.65 -23.69
N ASN A 318 33.40 19.02 -22.79
CA ASN A 318 34.67 19.59 -22.32
C ASN A 318 35.65 19.93 -23.45
N PRO A 319 35.86 19.10 -24.49
CA PRO A 319 36.77 19.44 -25.60
C PRO A 319 36.37 20.73 -26.32
N TYR A 320 35.06 20.96 -26.51
CA TYR A 320 34.56 22.17 -27.15
C TYR A 320 34.72 23.39 -26.24
N ILE A 321 34.50 23.25 -24.93
CA ILE A 321 34.67 24.35 -23.99
C ILE A 321 36.13 24.78 -23.94
N TYR A 322 37.07 23.84 -23.85
CA TYR A 322 38.50 24.14 -23.87
C TYR A 322 38.95 24.82 -25.16
N ARG A 323 38.34 24.45 -26.29
CA ARG A 323 38.70 24.99 -27.61
C ARG A 323 38.08 26.35 -27.91
N TYR A 324 36.82 26.58 -27.54
CA TYR A 324 36.04 27.74 -28.01
C TYR A 324 35.60 28.70 -26.90
N ALA A 325 35.55 28.25 -25.64
CA ALA A 325 35.04 29.07 -24.54
C ALA A 325 35.83 28.86 -23.23
N PRO A 326 37.15 29.11 -23.20
CA PRO A 326 37.99 28.86 -22.03
C PRO A 326 37.59 29.71 -20.80
N PHE A 327 36.91 30.85 -21.01
CA PHE A 327 36.38 31.67 -19.93
C PHE A 327 35.31 30.97 -19.09
N LEU A 328 34.64 29.93 -19.63
CA LEU A 328 33.65 29.14 -18.89
C LEU A 328 34.28 28.18 -17.87
N ASN A 329 35.58 27.94 -17.91
CA ASN A 329 36.24 27.01 -16.98
C ASN A 329 36.09 27.42 -15.52
N THR A 330 36.23 28.71 -15.22
CA THR A 330 36.09 29.25 -13.85
C THR A 330 34.67 29.10 -13.29
N PRO A 331 33.59 29.55 -13.97
CA PRO A 331 32.23 29.36 -13.47
C PRO A 331 31.84 27.88 -13.43
N MET A 332 32.26 27.06 -14.39
CA MET A 332 32.01 25.61 -14.34
C MET A 332 32.67 24.94 -13.14
N ALA A 333 33.93 25.27 -12.83
CA ALA A 333 34.62 24.73 -11.66
C ALA A 333 33.91 25.14 -10.36
N ALA A 334 33.39 26.37 -10.29
CA ALA A 334 32.59 26.82 -9.14
C ALA A 334 31.28 26.04 -9.01
N VAL A 335 30.56 25.83 -10.12
CA VAL A 335 29.31 25.05 -10.15
C VAL A 335 29.57 23.58 -9.79
N GLN A 336 30.64 22.97 -10.31
CA GLN A 336 31.02 21.61 -9.97
C GLN A 336 31.33 21.47 -8.47
N ARG A 337 32.08 22.41 -7.89
CA ARG A 337 32.34 22.42 -6.44
C ARG A 337 31.06 22.53 -5.62
N TRP A 338 30.08 23.32 -6.06
CA TRP A 338 28.79 23.42 -5.39
C TRP A 338 27.93 22.15 -5.55
N TRP A 339 28.03 21.49 -6.70
CA TRP A 339 27.27 20.28 -7.02
C TRP A 339 27.78 19.05 -6.25
N PHE A 340 29.09 18.92 -6.08
CA PHE A 340 29.73 17.75 -5.44
C PHE A 340 30.03 17.90 -3.94
N ARG A 341 29.87 19.10 -3.37
CA ARG A 341 29.82 19.30 -1.90
C ARG A 341 28.46 18.89 -1.38
#